data_AF-A0A3D1UC32-F1
#
_entry.id   AF-A0A3D1UC32-F1
#
_cell.length_a   1.000
_cell.length_b   1.000
_cell.length_c   1.000
_cell.angle_alpha   90.00
_cell.angle_beta   90.00
_cell.angle_gamma   90.00
#
_symmetry.space_group_name_H-M   'P 1'
#
loop_
_entity.id
_entity.type
_entity.pdbx_description
1 polymer ?
#
loop_
_entity_poly.entity_id
_entity_poly.type
_entity_poly.pdbx_seq_one_letter_code
_entity_poly.pdbx_strand_id
1 'polypeptide(L)'
;ADKPDSQDFYSGDTDELIGEAPRPGDIVDTKGRVLGRHTGFWHYTVGQRKGLGIGGAGEPYYVIDLDACRNRVIVAHAAEAEKTAFRVDDVNWMGSAPTDEPFACLVKVRSAGRLVPAQFAAGVVTPEKGLAGVAPGQSAVCYDPETGAILCGGVIQRD
;
A
#
# COMPACT_ATOMS: atom_id res chain seq x y z
N ALA A 1 15.09 -15.71 25.91
CA ALA A 1 13.76 -15.79 25.28
C ALA A 1 13.91 -15.13 23.94
N ASP A 2 14.44 -15.87 22.97
CA ASP A 2 15.09 -15.33 21.76
C ASP A 2 14.52 -16.03 20.53
N LYS A 3 13.19 -16.19 20.50
CA LYS A 3 12.55 -16.64 19.27
C LYS A 3 12.39 -15.41 18.37
N PRO A 4 13.02 -15.37 17.19
CA PRO A 4 12.83 -14.29 16.26
C PRO A 4 11.35 -14.17 15.90
N ASP A 5 10.87 -12.94 15.81
CA ASP A 5 9.49 -12.66 15.47
C ASP A 5 9.22 -13.15 14.04
N SER A 6 8.22 -14.01 13.86
CA SER A 6 7.87 -14.54 12.54
C SER A 6 7.10 -13.45 11.79
N GLN A 7 7.79 -12.74 10.89
CA GLN A 7 7.21 -11.62 10.13
C GLN A 7 6.55 -12.06 8.81
N ASP A 8 6.91 -13.24 8.29
CA ASP A 8 6.39 -13.76 7.03
C ASP A 8 5.32 -14.83 7.24
N PHE A 9 4.35 -14.85 6.32
CA PHE A 9 3.25 -15.82 6.30
C PHE A 9 3.67 -17.18 5.76
N TYR A 10 4.83 -17.27 5.09
CA TYR A 10 5.40 -18.49 4.55
C TYR A 10 6.94 -18.40 4.60
N SER A 11 7.60 -19.48 5.01
CA SER A 11 9.07 -19.52 5.19
C SER A 11 9.84 -20.07 3.97
N GLY A 12 9.15 -20.54 2.94
CA GLY A 12 9.74 -21.02 1.69
C GLY A 12 9.85 -19.92 0.63
N ASP A 13 10.18 -20.31 -0.61
CA ASP A 13 10.27 -19.37 -1.73
C ASP A 13 8.86 -18.92 -2.16
N THR A 14 8.71 -17.63 -2.49
CA THR A 14 7.44 -17.12 -3.03
C THR A 14 7.10 -17.80 -4.36
N ASP A 15 8.10 -18.16 -5.17
CA ASP A 15 7.88 -18.90 -6.41
C ASP A 15 7.36 -20.33 -6.16
N GLU A 16 7.80 -20.98 -5.08
CA GLU A 16 7.28 -22.28 -4.66
C GLU A 16 5.81 -22.17 -4.23
N LEU A 17 5.48 -21.11 -3.49
CA LEU A 17 4.12 -20.88 -3.00
C LEU A 17 3.14 -20.53 -4.11
N ILE A 18 3.56 -19.68 -5.05
CA ILE A 18 2.72 -19.23 -6.18
C ILE A 18 2.60 -20.34 -7.22
N GLY A 19 3.67 -21.11 -7.47
CA GLY A 19 3.67 -22.23 -8.42
C GLY A 19 3.45 -21.84 -9.88
N GLU A 20 3.47 -20.53 -10.21
CA GLU A 20 3.37 -20.04 -11.58
C GLU A 20 4.75 -19.90 -12.23
N ALA A 21 4.83 -20.23 -13.52
CA ALA A 21 6.02 -19.94 -14.31
C ALA A 21 6.25 -18.43 -14.43
N PRO A 22 7.51 -17.96 -14.55
CA PRO A 22 7.79 -16.55 -14.78
C PRO A 22 6.97 -15.99 -15.94
N ARG A 23 6.26 -14.89 -15.69
CA ARG A 23 5.39 -14.19 -16.64
C ARG A 23 5.92 -12.77 -16.88
N PRO A 24 6.77 -12.58 -17.92
CA PRO A 24 7.40 -11.30 -18.15
C PRO A 24 6.39 -10.19 -18.44
N GLY A 25 6.61 -9.02 -17.85
CA GLY A 25 5.76 -7.85 -18.01
C GLY A 25 6.58 -6.55 -18.01
N ASP A 26 5.89 -5.43 -18.18
CA ASP A 26 6.52 -4.12 -18.29
C ASP A 26 6.51 -3.39 -16.94
N ILE A 27 7.63 -2.74 -16.61
CA ILE A 27 7.68 -1.72 -15.57
C ILE A 27 7.43 -0.37 -16.24
N VAL A 28 6.37 0.34 -15.84
CA VAL A 28 5.92 1.58 -16.50
C VAL A 28 5.81 2.74 -15.52
N ASP A 29 6.00 3.97 -16.00
CA ASP A 29 5.68 5.17 -15.22
C ASP A 29 4.18 5.52 -15.26
N THR A 30 3.79 6.56 -14.52
CA THR A 30 2.42 7.12 -14.47
C THR A 30 1.90 7.60 -15.82
N LYS A 31 2.78 7.84 -16.79
CA LYS A 31 2.45 8.26 -18.17
C LYS A 31 2.40 7.08 -19.14
N GLY A 32 2.61 5.85 -18.65
CA GLY A 32 2.62 4.62 -19.43
C GLY A 32 3.92 4.39 -20.20
N ARG A 33 4.98 5.15 -19.94
CA ARG A 33 6.29 4.93 -20.56
C ARG A 33 6.92 3.69 -19.95
N VAL A 34 7.34 2.76 -20.81
CA VAL A 34 8.08 1.57 -20.39
C VAL A 34 9.50 1.96 -19.96
N LEU A 35 9.86 1.62 -18.73
CA LEU A 35 11.17 1.88 -18.12
C LEU A 35 12.04 0.62 -18.02
N GLY A 36 11.42 -0.56 -18.05
CA GLY A 36 12.10 -1.84 -17.95
C GLY A 36 11.14 -3.02 -18.01
N ARG A 37 11.62 -4.21 -17.68
CA ARG A 37 10.83 -5.44 -17.64
C ARG A 37 11.03 -6.18 -16.33
N HIS A 38 10.01 -6.95 -15.96
CA HIS A 38 10.03 -7.84 -14.80
C HIS A 38 9.71 -9.28 -15.20
N THR A 39 9.94 -10.24 -14.31
CA THR A 39 9.66 -11.67 -14.50
C THR A 39 8.35 -12.15 -13.87
N GLY A 40 7.70 -11.32 -13.07
CA GLY A 40 6.37 -11.57 -12.50
C GLY A 40 5.99 -10.41 -11.59
N PHE A 41 4.76 -9.89 -11.69
CA PHE A 41 4.38 -8.72 -10.89
C PHE A 41 4.29 -9.04 -9.38
N TRP A 42 4.11 -10.32 -9.03
CA TRP A 42 4.08 -10.82 -7.65
C TRP A 42 5.43 -10.74 -6.93
N HIS A 43 6.53 -10.48 -7.64
CA HIS A 43 7.85 -10.19 -7.04
C HIS A 43 7.97 -8.74 -6.54
N TYR A 44 6.89 -7.96 -6.65
CA TYR A 44 6.89 -6.54 -6.33
C TYR A 44 5.80 -6.23 -5.31
N THR A 45 6.08 -5.25 -4.45
CA THR A 45 5.12 -4.75 -3.46
C THR A 45 4.99 -3.23 -3.60
N VAL A 46 3.78 -2.69 -3.49
CA VAL A 46 3.58 -1.23 -3.48
C VAL A 46 4.41 -0.61 -2.34
N GLY A 47 5.10 0.49 -2.64
CA GLY A 47 6.08 1.15 -1.79
C GLY A 47 7.51 0.61 -1.93
N GLN A 48 7.75 -0.46 -2.69
CA GLN A 48 9.08 -1.00 -2.95
C GLN A 48 9.94 -0.04 -3.76
N ARG A 49 11.17 0.18 -3.29
CA ARG A 49 12.20 1.00 -3.97
C ARG A 49 13.34 0.16 -4.57
N LYS A 50 13.78 -0.88 -3.86
CA LYS A 50 14.95 -1.69 -4.24
C LYS A 50 14.55 -2.83 -5.17
N GLY A 51 15.50 -3.35 -5.95
CA GLY A 51 15.26 -4.54 -6.79
C GLY A 51 14.40 -4.30 -8.03
N LEU A 52 14.15 -3.04 -8.40
CA LEU A 52 13.33 -2.72 -9.58
C LEU A 52 14.06 -2.97 -10.91
N GLY A 53 15.39 -3.10 -10.90
CA GLY A 53 16.19 -3.26 -12.13
C GLY A 53 16.15 -2.04 -13.07
N ILE A 54 15.52 -0.95 -12.61
CA ILE A 54 15.39 0.33 -13.31
C ILE A 54 15.91 1.44 -12.40
N GLY A 55 16.30 2.57 -13.01
CA GLY A 55 16.87 3.71 -12.32
C GLY A 55 18.25 4.09 -12.86
N GLY A 56 18.62 5.34 -12.64
CA GLY A 56 19.89 5.93 -13.06
C GLY A 56 20.34 6.99 -12.04
N ALA A 57 21.14 7.98 -12.46
CA ALA A 57 21.64 9.05 -11.58
C ALA A 57 20.56 10.04 -11.06
N GLY A 58 19.27 9.77 -11.31
CA GLY A 58 18.14 10.61 -10.90
C GLY A 58 17.47 10.15 -9.61
N GLU A 59 16.31 10.74 -9.31
CA GLU A 59 15.49 10.37 -8.15
C GLU A 59 15.05 8.90 -8.20
N PRO A 60 14.93 8.22 -7.04
CA PRO A 60 14.51 6.83 -7.00
C PRO A 60 13.04 6.67 -7.44
N TYR A 61 12.76 5.53 -8.06
CA TYR A 61 11.40 5.05 -8.32
C TYR A 61 10.88 4.21 -7.16
N TYR A 62 9.57 4.26 -6.97
CA TYR A 62 8.80 3.45 -6.04
C TYR A 62 7.67 2.77 -6.79
N VAL A 63 7.38 1.51 -6.49
CA VAL A 63 6.16 0.86 -6.96
C VAL A 63 4.97 1.58 -6.33
N ILE A 64 4.07 2.09 -7.16
CA ILE A 64 2.85 2.76 -6.69
C ILE A 64 1.61 1.90 -6.91
N ASP A 65 1.67 0.95 -7.84
CA ASP A 65 0.57 0.07 -8.16
C ASP A 65 1.04 -1.18 -8.94
N LEU A 66 0.25 -2.24 -8.88
CA LEU A 66 0.43 -3.49 -9.61
C LEU A 66 -0.83 -3.76 -10.43
N ASP A 67 -0.72 -3.75 -11.76
CA ASP A 67 -1.81 -4.07 -12.68
C ASP A 67 -1.66 -5.52 -13.14
N ALA A 68 -2.27 -6.45 -12.40
CA ALA A 68 -2.26 -7.88 -12.70
C ALA A 68 -2.94 -8.20 -14.04
N CYS A 69 -3.96 -7.43 -14.43
CA CYS A 69 -4.71 -7.62 -15.67
C CYS A 69 -3.83 -7.35 -16.89
N ARG A 70 -3.03 -6.27 -16.86
CA ARG A 70 -2.12 -5.89 -17.94
C ARG A 70 -0.70 -6.43 -17.77
N ASN A 71 -0.42 -7.13 -16.68
CA ASN A 71 0.92 -7.57 -16.28
C ASN A 71 1.93 -6.42 -16.20
N ARG A 72 1.61 -5.39 -15.42
CA ARG A 72 2.47 -4.21 -15.28
C ARG A 72 2.77 -3.89 -13.82
N VAL A 73 4.01 -3.45 -13.59
CA VAL A 73 4.43 -2.81 -12.35
C VAL A 73 4.48 -1.31 -12.61
N ILE A 74 3.65 -0.53 -11.93
CA ILE A 74 3.57 0.91 -12.12
C ILE A 74 4.43 1.58 -11.07
N VAL A 75 5.32 2.47 -11.52
CA VAL A 75 6.26 3.18 -10.65
C VAL A 75 6.14 4.70 -10.78
N ALA A 76 6.51 5.41 -9.72
CA ALA A 76 6.63 6.86 -9.74
C ALA A 76 7.73 7.33 -8.78
N HIS A 77 8.12 8.59 -8.90
CA HIS A 77 8.96 9.24 -7.90
C HIS A 77 8.18 9.52 -6.61
N ALA A 78 8.88 9.76 -5.51
CA ALA A 78 8.26 9.86 -4.19
C ALA A 78 7.12 10.90 -4.12
N ALA A 79 7.31 12.07 -4.73
CA ALA A 79 6.31 13.14 -4.73
C ALA A 79 5.03 12.78 -5.51
N GLU A 80 5.15 11.94 -6.55
CA GLU A 80 4.02 11.45 -7.36
C GLU A 80 3.32 10.24 -6.72
N ALA A 81 3.96 9.60 -5.73
CA ALA A 81 3.45 8.42 -5.03
C ALA A 81 2.58 8.77 -3.81
N GLU A 82 2.47 10.04 -3.44
CA GLU A 82 1.68 10.48 -2.30
C GLU A 82 0.19 10.63 -2.65
N LYS A 83 -0.67 10.06 -1.81
CA LYS A 83 -2.13 10.24 -1.88
C LYS A 83 -2.58 11.28 -0.87
N THR A 84 -3.44 12.21 -1.30
CA THR A 84 -4.08 13.20 -0.44
C THR A 84 -5.44 12.74 0.09
N ALA A 85 -6.05 11.76 -0.58
CA ALA A 85 -7.21 11.03 -0.10
C ALA A 85 -7.24 9.63 -0.72
N PHE A 86 -7.89 8.68 -0.06
CA PHE A 86 -8.12 7.34 -0.60
C PHE A 86 -9.36 6.70 0.02
N ARG A 87 -9.98 5.79 -0.73
CA ARG A 87 -11.18 5.07 -0.31
C ARG A 87 -10.83 3.75 0.37
N VAL A 88 -11.64 3.38 1.35
CA VAL A 88 -11.55 2.17 2.15
C VAL A 88 -12.92 1.50 2.14
N ASP A 89 -12.97 0.28 1.64
CA ASP A 89 -14.16 -0.57 1.62
C ASP A 89 -14.09 -1.63 2.74
N ASP A 90 -15.17 -2.40 2.91
CA ASP A 90 -15.30 -3.46 3.92
C ASP A 90 -14.90 -3.01 5.34
N VAL A 91 -15.33 -1.79 5.70
CA VAL A 91 -14.97 -1.16 6.97
C VAL A 91 -15.57 -1.92 8.15
N ASN A 92 -14.70 -2.49 8.96
CA ASN A 92 -15.02 -3.13 10.22
C ASN A 92 -14.80 -2.16 11.39
N TRP A 93 -15.83 -1.99 12.23
CA TRP A 93 -15.83 -1.05 13.36
C TRP A 93 -15.61 -1.77 14.68
N MET A 94 -14.73 -1.21 15.51
CA MET A 94 -14.51 -1.67 16.88
C MET A 94 -15.51 -0.96 17.81
N GLY A 95 -16.76 -1.42 17.77
CA GLY A 95 -17.88 -0.81 18.49
C GLY A 95 -18.94 -0.28 17.53
N SER A 96 -19.67 0.74 17.95
CA SER A 96 -20.69 1.38 17.11
C SER A 96 -20.01 2.16 15.99
N ALA A 97 -20.47 1.96 14.75
CA ALA A 97 -20.07 2.84 13.66
C ALA A 97 -20.44 4.29 14.03
N PRO A 98 -19.52 5.25 13.86
CA PRO A 98 -19.85 6.66 13.99
C PRO A 98 -20.92 7.03 12.96
N THR A 99 -21.59 8.15 13.22
CA THR A 99 -22.45 8.81 12.23
C THR A 99 -21.66 9.08 10.95
N ASP A 100 -22.33 9.39 9.83
CA ASP A 100 -21.68 9.78 8.56
C ASP A 100 -20.85 11.08 8.66
N GLU A 101 -20.68 11.63 9.87
CA GLU A 101 -19.87 12.82 10.13
C GLU A 101 -18.37 12.51 10.10
N PRO A 102 -17.55 13.42 9.56
CA PRO A 102 -16.09 13.29 9.62
C PRO A 102 -15.58 13.25 11.06
N PHE A 103 -14.62 12.37 11.34
CA PHE A 103 -13.88 12.36 12.60
C PHE A 103 -12.37 12.34 12.37
N ALA A 104 -11.63 12.92 13.33
CA ALA A 104 -10.17 12.90 13.34
C ALA A 104 -9.65 11.56 13.85
N CYS A 105 -8.62 11.03 13.20
CA CYS A 105 -7.99 9.77 13.58
C CYS A 105 -6.49 9.78 13.26
N LEU A 106 -5.78 8.75 13.73
CA LEU A 106 -4.48 8.39 13.23
C LEU A 106 -4.63 7.18 12.30
N VAL A 107 -4.25 7.28 11.04
CA VAL A 107 -4.31 6.17 10.08
C VAL A 107 -2.96 5.45 9.96
N LYS A 108 -3.02 4.12 9.84
CA LYS A 108 -1.89 3.26 9.51
C LYS A 108 -2.23 2.42 8.28
N VAL A 109 -1.47 2.58 7.20
CA VAL A 109 -1.70 1.91 5.90
C VAL A 109 -0.73 0.76 5.60
N ARG A 110 0.18 0.47 6.52
CA ARG A 110 1.11 -0.67 6.45
C ARG A 110 1.48 -1.14 7.86
N SER A 111 1.72 -2.44 8.05
CA SER A 111 2.02 -3.02 9.38
C SER A 111 3.27 -2.39 10.04
N ALA A 112 4.37 -2.21 9.29
CA ALA A 112 5.57 -1.53 9.75
C ALA A 112 5.53 0.01 9.55
N GLY A 113 4.33 0.57 9.46
CA GLY A 113 4.07 1.98 9.15
C GLY A 113 4.01 2.86 10.39
N ARG A 114 4.27 4.15 10.20
CA ARG A 114 3.93 5.15 11.22
C ARG A 114 2.43 5.43 11.19
N LEU A 115 1.90 5.82 12.34
CA LEU A 115 0.60 6.47 12.45
C LEU A 115 0.68 7.88 11.83
N VAL A 116 -0.32 8.25 11.05
CA VAL A 116 -0.39 9.54 10.37
C VAL A 116 -1.72 10.22 10.69
N PRO A 117 -1.73 11.48 11.14
CA PRO A 117 -2.96 12.24 11.32
C PRO A 117 -3.81 12.31 10.06
N ALA A 118 -5.10 12.02 10.19
CA ALA A 118 -6.05 11.99 9.09
C ALA A 118 -7.48 12.30 9.58
N GLN A 119 -8.38 12.53 8.63
CA GLN A 119 -9.82 12.48 8.85
C GLN A 119 -10.41 11.28 8.12
N PHE A 120 -11.40 10.64 8.73
CA PHE A 120 -12.21 9.61 8.09
C PHE A 120 -13.65 10.10 7.95
N ALA A 121 -14.24 9.95 6.77
CA ALA A 121 -15.65 10.25 6.51
C ALA A 121 -16.19 9.34 5.41
N ALA A 122 -17.31 8.64 5.66
CA ALA A 122 -18.02 7.83 4.67
C ALA A 122 -17.11 6.89 3.83
N GLY A 123 -16.15 6.21 4.47
CA GLY A 123 -15.21 5.31 3.79
C GLY A 123 -14.03 6.00 3.11
N VAL A 124 -13.86 7.30 3.25
CA VAL A 124 -12.73 8.06 2.69
C VAL A 124 -11.81 8.50 3.82
N VAL A 125 -10.51 8.21 3.66
CA VAL A 125 -9.45 8.70 4.53
C VAL A 125 -8.77 9.87 3.83
N THR A 126 -8.63 10.99 4.55
CA THR A 126 -7.93 12.20 4.10
C THR A 126 -6.79 12.51 5.08
N PRO A 127 -5.55 12.10 4.78
CA PRO A 127 -4.37 12.47 5.57
C PRO A 127 -4.16 13.98 5.63
N GLU A 128 -3.69 14.52 6.75
CA GLU A 128 -3.39 15.96 6.87
C GLU A 128 -2.26 16.42 5.91
N LYS A 129 -1.37 15.49 5.56
CA LYS A 129 -0.30 15.67 4.58
C LYS A 129 -0.27 14.45 3.66
N GLY A 130 0.23 14.62 2.43
CA GLY A 130 0.37 13.54 1.46
C GLY A 130 0.95 12.26 2.08
N LEU A 131 0.30 11.13 1.80
CA LEU A 131 0.66 9.83 2.34
C LEU A 131 1.15 8.90 1.24
N ALA A 132 2.43 8.53 1.29
CA ALA A 132 3.00 7.53 0.40
C ALA A 132 2.71 6.10 0.87
N GLY A 133 2.75 5.14 -0.06
CA GLY A 133 2.59 3.71 0.24
C GLY A 133 1.15 3.29 0.53
N VAL A 134 0.17 4.08 0.09
CA VAL A 134 -1.25 3.72 0.09
C VAL A 134 -1.48 2.71 -1.03
N ALA A 135 -1.51 1.43 -0.66
CA ALA A 135 -1.54 0.31 -1.59
C ALA A 135 -2.93 -0.33 -1.67
N PRO A 136 -3.57 -0.41 -2.85
CA PRO A 136 -4.83 -1.12 -3.00
C PRO A 136 -4.72 -2.58 -2.52
N GLY A 137 -5.74 -3.05 -1.82
CA GLY A 137 -5.78 -4.40 -1.22
C GLY A 137 -5.07 -4.51 0.14
N GLN A 138 -4.27 -3.53 0.55
CA GLN A 138 -3.75 -3.47 1.93
C GLN A 138 -4.80 -2.88 2.88
N SER A 139 -4.62 -3.13 4.17
CA SER A 139 -5.51 -2.58 5.20
C SER A 139 -5.15 -1.14 5.55
N ALA A 140 -6.16 -0.30 5.67
CA ALA A 140 -6.08 0.98 6.37
C ALA A 140 -6.76 0.85 7.73
N VAL A 141 -6.03 1.13 8.81
CA VAL A 141 -6.53 1.03 10.18
C VAL A 141 -6.53 2.42 10.81
N CYS A 142 -7.68 2.86 11.33
CA CYS A 142 -7.86 4.13 12.00
C CYS A 142 -7.79 3.92 13.51
N TYR A 143 -7.01 4.76 14.18
CA TYR A 143 -6.80 4.76 15.62
C TYR A 143 -7.29 6.07 16.22
N ASP A 144 -7.78 5.98 17.44
CA ASP A 144 -8.13 7.12 18.27
C ASP A 144 -6.87 7.93 18.63
N PRO A 145 -6.81 9.25 18.34
CA PRO A 145 -5.62 10.05 18.59
C PRO A 145 -5.25 10.22 20.07
N GLU A 146 -6.21 10.08 20.98
CA GLU A 146 -6.01 10.32 22.42
C GLU A 146 -5.63 9.02 23.15
N THR A 147 -6.38 7.96 22.88
CA THR A 147 -6.26 6.67 23.58
C THR A 147 -5.38 5.67 22.85
N GLY A 148 -5.19 5.83 21.53
CA GLY A 148 -4.51 4.86 20.68
C GLY A 148 -5.31 3.57 20.42
N ALA A 149 -6.59 3.52 20.80
CA ALA A 149 -7.47 2.40 20.49
C ALA A 149 -7.75 2.29 19.00
N ILE A 150 -7.95 1.08 18.47
CA ILE A 150 -8.42 0.90 17.09
C ILE A 150 -9.89 1.31 17.02
N LEU A 151 -10.23 2.23 16.12
CA LEU A 151 -11.60 2.65 15.86
C LEU A 151 -12.24 1.78 14.78
N CYS A 152 -11.53 1.60 13.67
CA CYS A 152 -11.95 0.77 12.56
C CYS A 152 -10.79 0.37 11.67
N GLY A 153 -11.05 -0.56 10.76
CA GLY A 153 -10.15 -0.82 9.65
C GLY A 153 -10.92 -1.37 8.45
N GLY A 154 -10.35 -1.22 7.27
CA GLY A 154 -10.92 -1.77 6.04
C GLY A 154 -9.85 -1.92 4.98
N VAL A 155 -10.28 -2.24 3.76
CA VAL A 155 -9.38 -2.53 2.63
C VAL A 155 -9.28 -1.30 1.73
N ILE A 156 -8.06 -0.85 1.44
CA ILE A 156 -7.81 0.27 0.53
C ILE A 156 -8.29 -0.12 -0.87
N GLN A 157 -9.21 0.67 -1.42
CA GLN A 157 -9.74 0.47 -2.75
C GLN A 157 -8.74 0.95 -3.81
N ARG A 158 -8.83 0.36 -5.00
CA ARG A 158 -8.21 0.89 -6.21
C ARG A 158 -9.05 2.05 -6.74
N ASP A 159 -8.40 3.14 -7.14
CA ASP A 159 -9.04 4.27 -7.84
C ASP A 159 -9.66 3.86 -9.20
#